data_AF-A0A059WH50-F1
#
_entry.id   AF-A0A059WH50-F1
#
_cell.length_a   1.000
_cell.length_b   1.000
_cell.length_c   1.000
_cell.angle_alpha   90.00
_cell.angle_beta   90.00
_cell.angle_gamma   90.00
#
_symmetry.space_group_name_H-M   'P 1'
#
loop_
_entity.id
_entity.type
_entity.pdbx_description
1 polymer ?
#
loop_
_entity_poly.entity_id
_entity_poly.type
_entity_poly.pdbx_seq_one_letter_code
_entity_poly.pdbx_strand_id
1 'polypeptide(L)'
;MGELPPEPPASPPVTNTWLLISVYFTFGLAVFMAELEFHGWSLFVGFPVIIGLSAGLMPFKKYKMLGVFFGLAAFLALLAFGHFEGIACIIYALPLTFGMIVVGYTVGYFLARKKGVKANKLNVFVFPLLFFGLTTLLEHLFGNSYQEQTVSTSLYLPYSPEMVFDKIKSVDTLDTEKSFFMSLGLPVPQKCVLEADSVGAKRTCYFEDGIIEEKVTEIRKGELLKMAVTKYTLPGLKWLRFKDAVYYFRPEKNGTVITRVTTYFSS
;
A
#
# COMPACT_ATOMS: atom_id res chain seq x y z
N MET A 1 59.37 -23.07 20.21
CA MET A 1 58.02 -22.95 20.80
C MET A 1 57.22 -22.08 19.84
N GLY A 2 56.39 -22.70 19.00
CA GLY A 2 55.51 -21.96 18.09
C GLY A 2 54.31 -21.45 18.88
N GLU A 3 54.04 -20.16 18.80
CA GLU A 3 52.84 -19.57 19.39
C GLU A 3 51.59 -20.20 18.76
N LEU A 4 50.68 -20.68 19.62
CA LEU A 4 49.37 -21.16 19.19
C LEU A 4 48.61 -20.00 18.52
N PRO A 5 47.89 -20.26 17.41
CA PRO A 5 47.10 -19.23 16.76
C PRO A 5 46.05 -18.69 17.75
N PRO A 6 45.76 -17.37 17.70
CA PRO A 6 44.82 -16.75 18.62
C PRO A 6 43.43 -17.38 18.50
N GLU A 7 42.81 -17.70 19.63
CA GLU A 7 41.45 -18.25 19.68
C GLU A 7 40.47 -17.32 18.94
N PRO A 8 39.52 -17.89 18.16
CA PRO A 8 38.49 -17.10 17.52
C PRO A 8 37.62 -16.40 18.57
N PRO A 9 37.19 -15.14 18.34
CA PRO A 9 36.43 -14.39 19.32
C PRO A 9 35.12 -15.10 19.68
N ALA A 10 34.85 -15.21 20.98
CA ALA A 10 33.68 -15.88 21.54
C ALA A 10 32.38 -15.43 20.86
N SER A 11 31.55 -16.40 20.46
CA SER A 11 30.24 -16.15 19.87
C SER A 11 29.36 -15.35 20.85
N PRO A 12 28.69 -14.26 20.43
CA PRO A 12 27.78 -13.53 21.28
C PRO A 12 26.59 -14.43 21.63
N PRO A 13 26.05 -14.32 22.86
CA PRO A 13 24.99 -15.20 23.30
C PRO A 13 23.70 -14.94 22.50
N VAL A 14 23.01 -16.05 22.17
CA VAL A 14 21.76 -16.17 21.40
C VAL A 14 20.65 -15.22 21.91
N THR A 15 20.72 -14.83 23.19
CA THR A 15 19.83 -13.84 23.83
C THR A 15 19.82 -12.48 23.12
N ASN A 16 20.91 -12.07 22.46
CA ASN A 16 20.96 -10.78 21.77
C ASN A 16 20.13 -10.77 20.47
N THR A 17 19.95 -11.92 19.80
CA THR A 17 19.18 -12.03 18.55
C THR A 17 17.67 -11.94 18.79
N TRP A 18 17.19 -12.47 19.92
CA TRP A 18 15.78 -12.34 20.31
C TRP A 18 15.43 -10.91 20.74
N LEU A 19 16.34 -10.22 21.43
CA LEU A 19 16.22 -8.79 21.75
C LEU A 19 16.22 -7.91 20.49
N LEU A 20 17.03 -8.26 19.49
CA LEU A 20 17.03 -7.61 18.17
C LEU A 20 15.64 -7.69 17.53
N ILE A 21 15.09 -8.90 17.43
CA ILE A 21 13.79 -9.14 16.80
C ILE A 21 12.68 -8.44 17.59
N SER A 22 12.71 -8.52 18.93
CA SER A 22 11.67 -7.91 19.76
C SER A 22 11.68 -6.39 19.71
N VAL A 23 12.84 -5.73 19.71
CA VAL A 23 12.93 -4.26 19.64
C VAL A 23 12.52 -3.73 18.27
N TYR A 24 12.96 -4.37 17.18
CA TYR A 24 12.51 -3.98 15.84
C TYR A 24 11.02 -4.23 15.63
N PHE A 25 10.51 -5.35 16.17
CA PHE A 25 9.10 -5.67 16.10
C PHE A 25 8.26 -4.70 16.94
N THR A 26 8.63 -4.42 18.20
CA THR A 26 7.87 -3.50 19.05
C THR A 26 7.97 -2.06 18.58
N PHE A 27 9.12 -1.61 18.06
CA PHE A 27 9.24 -0.27 17.51
C PHE A 27 8.47 -0.14 16.19
N GLY A 28 8.59 -1.11 15.28
CA GLY A 28 7.79 -1.14 14.05
C GLY A 28 6.28 -1.17 14.36
N LEU A 29 5.87 -1.96 15.36
CA LEU A 29 4.49 -2.03 15.82
C LEU A 29 4.03 -0.74 16.52
N ALA A 30 4.87 -0.11 17.35
CA ALA A 30 4.52 1.15 18.02
C ALA A 30 4.37 2.30 17.03
N VAL A 31 5.26 2.36 16.05
CA VAL A 31 5.20 3.31 14.94
C VAL A 31 3.94 3.03 14.10
N PHE A 32 3.63 1.77 13.80
CA PHE A 32 2.39 1.34 13.15
C PHE A 32 1.11 1.75 13.92
N MET A 33 1.08 1.53 15.24
CA MET A 33 -0.06 1.87 16.09
C MET A 33 -0.22 3.38 16.32
N ALA A 34 0.81 4.19 16.05
CA ALA A 34 0.77 5.63 16.23
C ALA A 34 -0.05 6.38 15.15
N GLU A 35 -0.68 5.65 14.21
CA GLU A 35 -1.48 6.22 13.10
C GLU A 35 -0.79 7.33 12.30
N LEU A 36 0.54 7.41 12.37
CA LEU A 36 1.31 8.25 11.47
C LEU A 36 0.91 7.80 10.07
N GLU A 37 0.42 8.73 9.25
CA GLU A 37 0.06 8.46 7.87
C GLU A 37 1.33 7.97 7.16
N PHE A 38 1.55 6.65 7.16
CA PHE A 38 2.70 6.05 6.50
C PHE A 38 2.45 6.19 5.02
N HIS A 39 3.23 7.05 4.40
CA HIS A 39 3.38 7.04 2.98
C HIS A 39 4.36 5.90 2.64
N GLY A 40 4.26 5.37 1.42
CA GLY A 40 4.87 4.09 1.08
C GLY A 40 6.40 4.05 1.22
N TRP A 41 7.11 5.18 1.27
CA TRP A 41 8.57 5.18 1.17
C TRP A 41 9.25 4.70 2.45
N SER A 42 8.84 5.18 3.63
CA SER A 42 9.46 4.69 4.87
C SER A 42 9.20 3.20 5.07
N LEU A 43 8.02 2.72 4.71
CA LEU A 43 7.63 1.31 4.87
C LEU A 43 8.32 0.39 3.85
N PHE A 44 8.31 0.73 2.55
CA PHE A 44 8.83 -0.14 1.48
C PHE A 44 10.32 0.08 1.15
N VAL A 45 10.91 1.19 1.59
CA VAL A 45 12.33 1.51 1.34
C VAL A 45 13.10 1.61 2.65
N GLY A 46 12.63 2.43 3.61
CA GLY A 46 13.31 2.65 4.88
C GLY A 46 13.47 1.36 5.70
N PHE A 47 12.36 0.69 6.00
CA PHE A 47 12.35 -0.51 6.85
C PHE A 47 13.20 -1.66 6.28
N PRO A 48 13.12 -2.00 4.98
CA PRO A 48 13.95 -3.05 4.39
C PRO A 48 15.45 -2.70 4.39
N VAL A 49 15.81 -1.43 4.14
CA VAL A 49 17.21 -0.98 4.24
C VAL A 49 17.75 -1.17 5.65
N ILE A 50 16.95 -0.90 6.68
CA ILE A 50 17.38 -1.04 8.08
C ILE A 50 17.58 -2.50 8.48
N ILE A 51 16.70 -3.40 8.05
CA ILE A 51 16.89 -4.85 8.22
C ILE A 51 18.22 -5.26 7.57
N GLY A 52 18.45 -4.83 6.32
CA GLY A 52 19.69 -5.07 5.60
C GLY A 52 20.92 -4.54 6.34
N LEU A 53 20.89 -3.27 6.73
CA LEU A 53 21.99 -2.56 7.41
C LEU A 53 22.37 -3.26 8.71
N SER A 54 21.37 -3.63 9.51
CA SER A 54 21.56 -4.39 10.76
C SER A 54 22.24 -5.73 10.50
N ALA A 55 21.81 -6.46 9.46
CA ALA A 55 22.42 -7.73 9.08
C ALA A 55 23.86 -7.57 8.54
N GLY A 56 24.13 -6.49 7.81
CA GLY A 56 25.45 -6.17 7.28
C GLY A 56 26.47 -5.85 8.38
N LEU A 57 26.04 -5.17 9.44
CA LEU A 57 26.86 -4.80 10.60
C LEU A 57 27.15 -5.99 11.55
N MET A 58 26.38 -7.08 11.47
CA MET A 58 26.62 -8.25 12.33
C MET A 58 27.92 -9.00 11.95
N PRO A 59 28.67 -9.52 12.93
CA PRO A 59 29.88 -10.30 12.65
C PRO A 59 29.62 -11.76 12.23
N PHE A 60 28.53 -12.40 12.70
CA PHE A 60 28.36 -13.86 12.64
C PHE A 60 27.37 -14.34 11.58
N LYS A 61 27.80 -15.27 10.71
CA LYS A 61 27.02 -15.76 9.55
C LYS A 61 25.66 -16.40 9.91
N LYS A 62 25.56 -17.22 10.96
CA LYS A 62 24.31 -17.89 11.37
C LYS A 62 23.23 -16.91 11.83
N TYR A 63 23.60 -15.91 12.63
CA TYR A 63 22.65 -14.94 13.19
C TYR A 63 22.18 -13.89 12.16
N LYS A 64 22.96 -13.67 11.10
CA LYS A 64 22.55 -12.83 9.96
C LYS A 64 21.31 -13.34 9.25
N MET A 65 21.33 -14.60 8.82
CA MET A 65 20.20 -15.18 8.08
C MET A 65 18.95 -15.27 8.95
N LEU A 66 19.12 -15.61 10.23
CA LEU A 66 18.00 -15.71 11.15
C LEU A 66 17.34 -14.34 11.41
N GLY A 67 18.13 -13.29 11.60
CA GLY A 67 17.62 -11.93 11.79
C GLY A 67 16.90 -11.38 10.55
N VAL A 68 17.43 -11.62 9.35
CA VAL A 68 16.77 -11.23 8.09
C VAL A 68 15.46 -12.00 7.91
N PHE A 69 15.45 -13.30 8.18
CA PHE A 69 14.24 -14.13 8.06
C PHE A 69 13.13 -13.65 8.99
N PHE A 70 13.43 -13.46 10.28
CA PHE A 70 12.43 -12.98 11.24
C PHE A 70 12.03 -11.52 10.99
N GLY A 71 12.97 -10.65 10.57
CA GLY A 71 12.65 -9.27 10.21
C GLY A 71 11.73 -9.19 8.99
N LEU A 72 11.95 -10.03 7.98
CA LEU A 72 11.08 -10.13 6.81
C LEU A 72 9.72 -10.74 7.18
N ALA A 73 9.69 -11.79 8.00
CA ALA A 73 8.44 -12.38 8.48
C ALA A 73 7.60 -11.37 9.29
N ALA A 74 8.25 -10.59 10.16
CA ALA A 74 7.62 -9.49 10.88
C ALA A 74 7.06 -8.41 9.96
N PHE A 75 7.83 -8.00 8.95
CA PHE A 75 7.40 -7.03 7.94
C PHE A 75 6.17 -7.52 7.17
N LEU A 76 6.22 -8.77 6.69
CA LEU A 76 5.10 -9.38 5.96
C LEU A 76 3.86 -9.56 6.85
N ALA A 77 4.05 -9.91 8.12
CA ALA A 77 2.95 -9.95 9.09
C ALA A 77 2.35 -8.56 9.31
N LEU A 78 3.17 -7.52 9.43
CA LEU A 78 2.70 -6.14 9.55
C LEU A 78 1.87 -5.71 8.33
N LEU A 79 2.31 -6.05 7.12
CA LEU A 79 1.55 -5.77 5.89
C LEU A 79 0.23 -6.55 5.84
N ALA A 80 0.26 -7.84 6.16
CA ALA A 80 -0.91 -8.71 6.10
C ALA A 80 -1.98 -8.37 7.15
N PHE A 81 -1.57 -8.10 8.40
CA PHE A 81 -2.47 -7.74 9.50
C PHE A 81 -2.74 -6.24 9.57
N GLY A 82 -2.04 -5.42 8.78
CA GLY A 82 -2.18 -3.98 8.80
C GLY A 82 -3.44 -3.45 8.10
N HIS A 83 -4.15 -4.27 7.33
CA HIS A 83 -5.29 -3.85 6.48
C HIS A 83 -4.95 -2.71 5.49
N PHE A 84 -3.66 -2.43 5.25
CA PHE A 84 -3.22 -1.33 4.39
C PHE A 84 -3.24 -1.74 2.91
N GLU A 85 -3.08 -3.03 2.58
CA GLU A 85 -2.97 -3.46 1.19
C GLU A 85 -3.49 -4.89 0.97
N GLY A 86 -3.99 -5.16 -0.24
CA GLY A 86 -4.34 -6.52 -0.67
C GLY A 86 -3.10 -7.39 -0.89
N ILE A 87 -3.27 -8.72 -0.89
CA ILE A 87 -2.20 -9.72 -1.12
C ILE A 87 -1.38 -9.40 -2.38
N ALA A 88 -2.01 -8.85 -3.42
CA ALA A 88 -1.31 -8.45 -4.64
C ALA A 88 -0.24 -7.37 -4.40
N CYS A 89 -0.48 -6.39 -3.54
CA CYS A 89 0.51 -5.34 -3.30
C CYS A 89 1.74 -5.89 -2.58
N ILE A 90 1.54 -6.82 -1.63
CA ILE A 90 2.64 -7.53 -0.97
C ILE A 90 3.49 -8.26 -2.01
N ILE A 91 2.88 -8.95 -2.98
CA ILE A 91 3.59 -9.64 -4.05
C ILE A 91 4.40 -8.67 -4.91
N TYR A 92 3.85 -7.50 -5.26
CA TYR A 92 4.56 -6.48 -6.03
C TYR A 92 5.66 -5.76 -5.23
N ALA A 93 5.48 -5.64 -3.91
CA ALA A 93 6.45 -5.02 -3.02
C ALA A 93 7.63 -5.93 -2.68
N LEU A 94 7.50 -7.26 -2.80
CA LEU A 94 8.54 -8.23 -2.47
C LEU A 94 9.87 -8.00 -3.22
N PRO A 95 9.90 -7.84 -4.56
CA PRO A 95 11.15 -7.59 -5.29
C PRO A 95 11.84 -6.30 -4.84
N LEU A 96 11.07 -5.23 -4.62
CA LEU A 96 11.59 -3.95 -4.14
C LEU A 96 12.18 -4.10 -2.72
N THR A 97 11.42 -4.73 -1.82
CA THR A 97 11.83 -5.01 -0.44
C THR A 97 13.14 -5.79 -0.40
N PHE A 98 13.24 -6.86 -1.19
CA PHE A 98 14.47 -7.66 -1.28
C PHE A 98 15.65 -6.85 -1.80
N GLY A 99 15.45 -6.06 -2.86
CA GLY A 99 16.48 -5.16 -3.40
C GLY A 99 17.00 -4.18 -2.34
N MET A 100 16.10 -3.57 -1.57
CA MET A 100 16.46 -2.61 -0.52
C MET A 100 17.17 -3.26 0.67
N ILE A 101 16.82 -4.51 1.04
CA ILE A 101 17.58 -5.29 2.04
C ILE A 101 19.02 -5.51 1.56
N VAL A 102 19.22 -5.87 0.28
CA VAL A 102 20.57 -6.09 -0.28
C VAL A 102 21.39 -4.79 -0.26
N VAL A 103 20.77 -3.65 -0.61
CA VAL A 103 21.42 -2.33 -0.53
C VAL A 103 21.85 -2.04 0.91
N GLY A 104 20.93 -2.15 1.88
CA GLY A 104 21.24 -1.95 3.29
C GLY A 104 22.36 -2.86 3.79
N TYR A 105 22.30 -4.15 3.44
CA TYR A 105 23.31 -5.15 3.81
C TYR A 105 24.69 -4.78 3.27
N THR A 106 24.77 -4.35 2.01
CA THR A 106 26.02 -3.98 1.36
C THR A 106 26.64 -2.77 2.06
N VAL A 107 25.85 -1.75 2.36
CA VAL A 107 26.29 -0.56 3.11
C VAL A 107 26.80 -0.96 4.50
N GLY A 108 26.04 -1.77 5.25
CA GLY A 108 26.42 -2.23 6.58
C GLY A 108 27.72 -3.05 6.57
N TYR A 109 27.87 -3.93 5.58
CA TYR A 109 29.07 -4.75 5.41
C TYR A 109 30.32 -3.91 5.18
N PHE A 110 30.25 -2.90 4.29
CA PHE A 110 31.38 -2.00 4.05
C PHE A 110 31.71 -1.13 5.26
N LEU A 111 30.70 -0.64 5.99
CA LEU A 111 30.90 0.15 7.22
C LEU A 111 31.60 -0.67 8.31
N ALA A 112 31.19 -1.92 8.52
CA ALA A 112 31.83 -2.83 9.47
C ALA A 112 33.31 -3.09 9.11
N ARG A 113 33.62 -3.19 7.81
CA ARG A 113 34.97 -3.49 7.30
C ARG A 113 35.91 -2.27 7.29
N LYS A 114 35.41 -1.08 6.92
CA LYS A 114 36.25 0.13 6.78
C LYS A 114 36.58 0.82 8.11
N LYS A 115 35.63 0.87 9.04
CA LYS A 115 35.78 1.71 10.24
C LYS A 115 36.30 0.97 11.47
N GLY A 116 36.58 -0.34 11.36
CA GLY A 116 36.94 -1.16 12.53
C GLY A 116 35.94 -0.97 13.67
N VAL A 117 34.67 -0.67 13.34
CA VAL A 117 33.62 -0.38 14.31
C VAL A 117 33.50 -1.65 15.13
N LYS A 118 34.09 -1.64 16.33
CA LYS A 118 33.74 -2.62 17.35
C LYS A 118 32.24 -2.48 17.48
N ALA A 119 31.51 -3.51 17.06
CA ALA A 119 30.05 -3.56 17.07
C ALA A 119 29.59 -3.50 18.53
N ASN A 120 29.67 -2.31 19.12
CA ASN A 120 29.20 -2.06 20.46
C ASN A 120 27.69 -2.06 20.33
N LYS A 121 27.04 -2.90 21.14
CA LYS A 121 25.64 -3.32 20.95
C LYS A 121 24.78 -2.13 20.57
N LEU A 122 24.78 -1.05 21.36
CA LEU A 122 24.00 0.18 21.13
C LEU A 122 24.10 0.78 19.71
N ASN A 123 25.28 0.87 19.10
CA ASN A 123 25.44 1.58 17.82
C ASN A 123 24.82 0.84 16.63
N VAL A 124 24.68 -0.49 16.73
CA VAL A 124 24.02 -1.31 15.70
C VAL A 124 22.50 -1.12 15.74
N PHE A 125 21.94 -0.65 16.86
CA PHE A 125 20.50 -0.47 17.05
C PHE A 125 20.07 0.99 16.90
N VAL A 126 20.77 1.91 17.55
CA VAL A 126 20.33 3.30 17.67
C VAL A 126 20.42 4.02 16.32
N PHE A 127 21.48 3.79 15.55
CA PHE A 127 21.66 4.46 14.26
C PHE A 127 20.59 4.10 13.21
N PRO A 128 20.29 2.81 12.96
CA PRO A 128 19.24 2.46 11.99
C PRO A 128 17.84 2.89 12.46
N LEU A 129 17.57 2.85 13.77
CA LEU A 129 16.28 3.28 14.32
C LEU A 129 16.09 4.80 14.19
N LEU A 130 17.13 5.58 14.49
CA LEU A 130 17.13 7.03 14.28
C LEU A 130 16.97 7.38 12.80
N PHE A 131 17.61 6.63 11.91
CA PHE A 131 17.44 6.80 10.48
C PHE A 131 15.99 6.56 10.05
N PHE A 132 15.34 5.51 10.56
CA PHE A 132 13.91 5.25 10.33
C PHE A 132 13.01 6.38 10.84
N GLY A 133 13.25 6.83 12.07
CA GLY A 133 12.49 7.91 12.68
C GLY A 133 12.62 9.19 11.85
N LEU A 134 13.82 9.47 11.34
CA LEU A 134 14.06 10.61 10.46
C LEU A 134 13.37 10.46 9.11
N THR A 135 13.42 9.29 8.45
CA THR A 135 12.72 9.10 7.17
C THR A 135 11.22 9.24 7.33
N THR A 136 10.65 8.69 8.41
CA THR A 136 9.23 8.79 8.72
C THR A 136 8.83 10.24 9.00
N LEU A 137 9.64 10.98 9.75
CA LEU A 137 9.40 12.39 10.03
C LEU A 137 9.50 13.26 8.76
N LEU A 138 10.50 13.02 7.92
CA LEU A 138 10.65 13.72 6.65
C LEU A 138 9.47 13.43 5.71
N GLU A 139 9.03 12.18 5.65
CA GLU A 139 7.87 11.79 4.87
C GLU A 139 6.58 12.41 5.42
N HIS A 140 6.42 12.54 6.73
CA HIS A 140 5.28 13.26 7.29
C HIS A 140 5.32 14.78 6.99
N LEU A 141 6.51 15.39 7.01
CA LEU A 141 6.69 16.83 6.80
C LEU A 141 6.64 17.24 5.32
N PHE A 142 7.10 16.37 4.41
CA PHE A 142 7.26 16.67 2.99
C PHE A 142 6.41 15.77 2.07
N GLY A 143 5.96 14.62 2.57
CA GLY A 143 5.05 13.72 1.87
C GLY A 143 3.63 14.23 2.01
N ASN A 144 3.27 15.19 1.15
CA ASN A 144 2.17 15.01 0.21
C ASN A 144 1.55 16.32 -0.27
N SER A 145 1.54 16.46 -1.58
CA SER A 145 0.45 17.12 -2.28
C SER A 145 -0.35 16.01 -2.98
N TYR A 146 -1.58 15.80 -2.55
CA TYR A 146 -2.54 15.01 -3.30
C TYR A 146 -2.63 15.55 -4.73
N GLN A 147 -2.20 14.75 -5.71
CA GLN A 147 -2.29 15.13 -7.12
C GLN A 147 -3.63 14.68 -7.67
N GLU A 148 -4.32 15.61 -8.33
CA GLU A 148 -5.54 15.29 -9.06
C GLU A 148 -5.17 14.50 -10.31
N GLN A 149 -5.79 13.32 -10.45
CA GLN A 149 -5.64 12.41 -11.56
C GLN A 149 -7.02 12.13 -12.17
N THR A 150 -7.04 11.92 -13.49
CA THR A 150 -8.27 11.60 -14.21
C THR A 150 -8.03 10.40 -15.11
N VAL A 151 -8.87 9.38 -14.97
CA VAL A 151 -8.82 8.17 -15.80
C VAL A 151 -10.14 8.02 -16.55
N SER A 152 -10.04 7.64 -17.83
CA SER A 152 -11.19 7.40 -18.70
C SER A 152 -11.17 5.97 -19.22
N THR A 153 -12.31 5.30 -19.17
CA THR A 153 -12.50 3.94 -19.70
C THR A 153 -13.75 3.92 -20.56
N SER A 154 -13.66 3.32 -21.75
CA SER A 154 -14.79 3.23 -22.68
C SER A 154 -15.11 1.78 -23.03
N LEU A 155 -16.40 1.49 -23.22
CA LEU A 155 -16.91 0.19 -23.59
C LEU A 155 -18.04 0.34 -24.61
N TYR A 156 -18.03 -0.46 -25.66
CA TYR A 156 -19.15 -0.57 -26.59
C TYR A 156 -20.17 -1.59 -26.08
N LEU A 157 -21.45 -1.23 -26.13
CA LEU A 157 -22.58 -2.05 -25.74
C LEU A 157 -23.62 -2.08 -26.87
N PRO A 158 -24.13 -3.25 -27.28
CA PRO A 158 -25.11 -3.39 -28.36
C PRO A 158 -26.54 -3.04 -27.87
N TYR A 159 -26.70 -1.93 -27.16
CA TYR A 159 -27.93 -1.45 -26.55
C TYR A 159 -28.08 0.07 -26.78
N SER A 160 -29.32 0.59 -26.75
CA SER A 160 -29.57 2.03 -26.89
C SER A 160 -29.04 2.83 -25.69
N PRO A 161 -28.73 4.13 -25.87
CA PRO A 161 -28.16 4.94 -24.80
C PRO A 161 -29.06 5.01 -23.57
N GLU A 162 -30.38 5.05 -23.75
CA GLU A 162 -31.37 5.08 -22.68
C GLU A 162 -31.37 3.78 -21.88
N MET A 163 -31.33 2.63 -22.56
CA MET A 163 -31.25 1.33 -21.88
C MET A 163 -29.97 1.19 -21.06
N VAL A 164 -28.83 1.62 -21.61
CA VAL A 164 -27.55 1.60 -20.90
C VAL A 164 -27.58 2.57 -19.71
N PHE A 165 -28.11 3.78 -19.90
CA PHE A 165 -28.27 4.77 -18.84
C PHE A 165 -29.13 4.24 -17.69
N ASP A 166 -30.30 3.66 -18.00
CA ASP A 166 -31.22 3.11 -17.02
C ASP A 166 -30.62 1.93 -16.24
N LYS A 167 -29.71 1.17 -16.85
CA LYS A 167 -29.00 0.09 -16.16
C LYS A 167 -27.82 0.57 -15.32
N ILE A 168 -27.14 1.64 -15.72
CA ILE A 168 -25.96 2.15 -15.00
C ILE A 168 -26.35 2.98 -13.77
N LYS A 169 -27.47 3.72 -13.85
CA LYS A 169 -27.91 4.58 -12.74
C LYS A 169 -28.20 3.78 -11.46
N SER A 170 -28.80 2.60 -11.60
CA SER A 170 -29.04 1.66 -10.49
C SER A 170 -28.69 0.23 -10.90
N VAL A 171 -27.77 -0.38 -10.16
CA VAL A 171 -27.28 -1.74 -10.39
C VAL A 171 -27.69 -2.59 -9.20
N ASP A 172 -28.58 -3.56 -9.38
CA ASP A 172 -29.13 -4.33 -8.25
C ASP A 172 -28.13 -5.33 -7.66
N THR A 173 -27.61 -6.23 -8.48
CA THR A 173 -26.64 -7.24 -8.03
C THR A 173 -25.72 -7.56 -9.21
N LEU A 174 -24.43 -7.33 -9.02
CA LEU A 174 -23.40 -7.80 -9.95
C LEU A 174 -23.08 -9.26 -9.61
N ASP A 175 -23.92 -10.18 -10.08
CA ASP A 175 -23.72 -11.63 -9.97
C ASP A 175 -22.88 -12.15 -11.15
N THR A 176 -21.71 -11.55 -11.35
CA THR A 176 -20.77 -11.94 -12.40
C THR A 176 -19.50 -12.48 -11.76
N GLU A 177 -18.92 -13.50 -12.39
CA GLU A 177 -17.64 -14.07 -11.94
C GLU A 177 -16.58 -12.96 -11.85
N LYS A 178 -16.07 -12.74 -10.64
CA LYS A 178 -14.95 -11.80 -10.42
C LYS A 178 -13.78 -12.29 -11.26
N SER A 179 -13.24 -11.45 -12.13
CA SER A 179 -11.98 -11.77 -12.82
C SER A 179 -10.86 -12.02 -11.80
N PHE A 180 -9.81 -12.76 -12.19
CA PHE A 180 -8.68 -13.04 -11.31
C PHE A 180 -8.14 -11.77 -10.63
N PHE A 181 -8.00 -10.66 -11.37
CA PHE A 181 -7.55 -9.40 -10.79
C PHE A 181 -8.56 -8.74 -9.82
N MET A 182 -9.86 -8.91 -10.05
CA MET A 182 -10.90 -8.46 -9.11
C MET A 182 -10.92 -9.30 -7.83
N SER A 183 -10.49 -10.58 -7.90
CA SER A 183 -10.34 -11.45 -6.72
C SER A 183 -9.13 -11.09 -5.84
N LEU A 184 -8.21 -10.26 -6.33
CA LEU A 184 -6.98 -9.85 -5.63
C LEU A 184 -7.15 -8.65 -4.68
N GLY A 185 -8.40 -8.25 -4.37
CA GLY A 185 -8.70 -7.28 -3.32
C GLY A 185 -9.07 -5.87 -3.79
N LEU A 186 -9.42 -5.67 -5.06
CA LEU A 186 -10.03 -4.41 -5.49
C LEU A 186 -11.52 -4.40 -5.08
N PRO A 187 -12.02 -3.34 -4.44
CA PRO A 187 -13.42 -3.27 -4.02
C PRO A 187 -14.32 -3.24 -5.26
N VAL A 188 -15.22 -4.22 -5.36
CA VAL A 188 -16.23 -4.30 -6.43
C VAL A 188 -17.59 -3.94 -5.83
N PRO A 189 -18.37 -3.04 -6.45
CA PRO A 189 -19.69 -2.72 -5.94
C PRO A 189 -20.60 -3.95 -6.10
N GLN A 190 -21.34 -4.29 -5.06
CA GLN A 190 -22.36 -5.34 -5.11
C GLN A 190 -23.68 -4.78 -5.63
N LYS A 191 -24.01 -3.56 -5.21
CA LYS A 191 -25.27 -2.88 -5.52
C LYS A 191 -25.07 -1.37 -5.58
N CYS A 192 -25.72 -0.67 -6.49
CA CYS A 192 -25.83 0.78 -6.49
C CYS A 192 -27.30 1.19 -6.62
N VAL A 193 -27.76 2.09 -5.76
CA VAL A 193 -29.14 2.60 -5.77
C VAL A 193 -29.12 4.11 -5.94
N LEU A 194 -29.78 4.61 -6.98
CA LEU A 194 -30.04 6.03 -7.18
C LEU A 194 -31.47 6.36 -6.71
N GLU A 195 -31.61 7.36 -5.83
CA GLU A 195 -32.90 7.72 -5.24
C GLU A 195 -33.87 8.37 -6.25
N ALA A 196 -33.35 9.15 -7.20
CA ALA A 196 -34.15 9.82 -8.23
C ALA A 196 -33.31 10.22 -9.46
N ASP A 197 -33.96 10.31 -10.62
CA ASP A 197 -33.37 10.80 -11.88
C ASP A 197 -33.33 12.35 -11.92
N SER A 198 -32.78 12.99 -10.89
CA SER A 198 -32.74 14.45 -10.78
C SER A 198 -31.42 14.96 -10.21
N VAL A 199 -31.07 16.21 -10.55
CA VAL A 199 -29.92 16.89 -9.95
C VAL A 199 -30.15 16.99 -8.44
N GLY A 200 -29.13 16.63 -7.67
CA GLY A 200 -29.15 16.59 -6.22
C GLY A 200 -29.54 15.25 -5.61
N ALA A 201 -30.03 14.29 -6.41
CA ALA A 201 -30.33 12.94 -5.93
C ALA A 201 -29.07 12.23 -5.43
N LYS A 202 -29.22 11.41 -4.39
CA LYS A 202 -28.14 10.61 -3.82
C LYS A 202 -28.10 9.25 -4.52
N ARG A 203 -26.88 8.79 -4.82
CA ARG A 203 -26.58 7.43 -5.25
C ARG A 203 -25.71 6.77 -4.21
N THR A 204 -26.11 5.59 -3.74
CA THR A 204 -25.33 4.81 -2.77
C THR A 204 -24.90 3.50 -3.41
N CYS A 205 -23.59 3.31 -3.54
CA CYS A 205 -22.97 2.08 -3.98
C CYS A 205 -22.44 1.31 -2.76
N TYR A 206 -22.92 0.08 -2.61
CA TYR A 206 -22.58 -0.85 -1.55
C TYR A 206 -21.49 -1.79 -2.03
N PHE A 207 -20.48 -1.97 -1.20
CA PHE A 207 -19.35 -2.88 -1.38
C PHE A 207 -19.35 -3.86 -0.19
N GLU A 208 -18.58 -4.94 -0.32
CA GLU A 208 -18.42 -5.94 0.73
C GLU A 208 -17.97 -5.30 2.07
N ASP A 209 -17.00 -4.38 2.00
CA ASP A 209 -16.42 -3.71 3.18
C ASP A 209 -16.72 -2.21 3.26
N GLY A 210 -17.85 -1.73 2.74
CA GLY A 210 -18.23 -0.31 2.91
C GLY A 210 -19.13 0.25 1.83
N ILE A 211 -19.17 1.58 1.75
CA ILE A 211 -20.01 2.29 0.78
C ILE A 211 -19.26 3.44 0.09
N ILE A 212 -19.75 3.82 -1.08
CA ILE A 212 -19.51 5.12 -1.72
C ILE A 212 -20.86 5.80 -1.89
N GLU A 213 -20.96 7.04 -1.41
CA GLU A 213 -22.11 7.92 -1.63
C GLU A 213 -21.73 9.01 -2.62
N GLU A 214 -22.57 9.20 -3.63
CA GLU A 214 -22.40 10.17 -4.69
C GLU A 214 -23.66 11.05 -4.79
N LYS A 215 -23.49 12.29 -5.24
CA LYS A 215 -24.60 13.22 -5.50
C LYS A 215 -24.61 13.61 -6.97
N VAL A 216 -25.77 13.48 -7.62
CA VAL A 216 -25.96 13.88 -9.02
C VAL A 216 -25.78 15.39 -9.14
N THR A 217 -24.85 15.82 -9.98
CA THR A 217 -24.57 17.24 -10.28
C THR A 217 -25.09 17.65 -11.65
N GLU A 218 -25.17 16.70 -12.59
CA GLU A 218 -25.72 16.93 -13.93
C GLU A 218 -26.30 15.62 -14.47
N ILE A 219 -27.46 15.70 -15.13
CA ILE A 219 -28.13 14.54 -15.68
C ILE A 219 -28.82 14.91 -17.00
N ARG A 220 -28.51 14.16 -18.06
CA ARG A 220 -29.24 14.15 -19.34
C ARG A 220 -29.44 12.70 -19.73
N LYS A 221 -30.69 12.26 -19.72
CA LYS A 221 -31.05 10.84 -19.95
C LYS A 221 -30.47 10.38 -21.29
N GLY A 222 -29.77 9.24 -21.27
CA GLY A 222 -29.15 8.68 -22.47
C GLY A 222 -27.94 9.45 -23.01
N GLU A 223 -27.43 10.48 -22.31
CA GLU A 223 -26.30 11.29 -22.78
C GLU A 223 -25.23 11.48 -21.70
N LEU A 224 -25.62 11.85 -20.49
CA LEU A 224 -24.71 12.25 -19.41
C LEU A 224 -25.27 11.91 -18.03
N LEU A 225 -24.43 11.33 -17.18
CA LEU A 225 -24.65 11.24 -15.74
C LEU A 225 -23.38 11.67 -15.00
N LYS A 226 -23.42 12.84 -14.36
CA LYS A 226 -22.30 13.39 -13.60
C LYS A 226 -22.61 13.39 -12.11
N MET A 227 -21.69 12.86 -11.31
CA MET A 227 -21.86 12.71 -9.88
C MET A 227 -20.59 13.11 -9.13
N ALA A 228 -20.76 13.85 -8.03
CA ALA A 228 -19.68 14.17 -7.11
C ALA A 228 -19.69 13.18 -5.95
N VAL A 229 -18.53 12.66 -5.55
CA VAL A 229 -18.43 11.77 -4.41
C VAL A 229 -18.53 12.60 -3.13
N THR A 230 -19.50 12.27 -2.27
CA THR A 230 -19.74 13.00 -1.02
C THR A 230 -19.18 12.28 0.19
N LYS A 231 -19.10 10.94 0.14
CA LYS A 231 -18.61 10.11 1.23
C LYS A 231 -18.13 8.75 0.69
N TYR A 232 -17.11 8.18 1.31
CA TYR A 232 -16.76 6.77 1.11
C TYR A 232 -16.16 6.20 2.39
N THR A 233 -16.31 4.89 2.60
CA THR A 233 -15.84 4.19 3.82
C THR A 233 -15.03 2.93 3.51
N LEU A 234 -14.50 2.82 2.29
CA LEU A 234 -13.75 1.64 1.86
C LEU A 234 -12.42 1.52 2.62
N PRO A 235 -12.06 0.34 3.16
CA PRO A 235 -10.80 0.12 3.86
C PRO A 235 -9.60 0.19 2.90
N GLY A 236 -8.41 0.50 3.43
CA GLY A 236 -7.14 0.42 2.69
C GLY A 236 -6.88 1.53 1.65
N LEU A 237 -7.82 2.45 1.41
CA LEU A 237 -7.69 3.52 0.41
C LEU A 237 -7.34 4.90 0.99
N LYS A 238 -6.56 4.97 2.09
CA LYS A 238 -6.20 6.26 2.70
C LYS A 238 -5.42 7.18 1.76
N TRP A 239 -4.63 6.61 0.84
CA TRP A 239 -3.85 7.31 -0.18
C TRP A 239 -4.68 7.76 -1.40
N LEU A 240 -5.96 7.35 -1.50
CA LEU A 240 -6.84 7.61 -2.64
C LEU A 240 -8.12 8.32 -2.20
N ARG A 241 -8.42 9.47 -2.80
CA ARG A 241 -9.66 10.23 -2.53
C ARG A 241 -10.45 10.45 -3.80
N PHE A 242 -11.63 9.82 -3.91
CA PHE A 242 -12.50 10.03 -5.06
C PHE A 242 -13.11 11.44 -5.03
N LYS A 243 -13.12 12.12 -6.17
CA LYS A 243 -13.69 13.46 -6.35
C LYS A 243 -15.02 13.39 -7.10
N ASP A 244 -15.00 12.85 -8.31
CA ASP A 244 -16.19 12.73 -9.15
C ASP A 244 -16.14 11.53 -10.10
N ALA A 245 -17.33 11.18 -10.60
CA ALA A 245 -17.54 10.19 -11.64
C ALA A 245 -18.49 10.74 -12.70
N VAL A 246 -18.11 10.60 -13.96
CA VAL A 246 -18.87 11.07 -15.11
C VAL A 246 -19.08 9.93 -16.10
N TYR A 247 -20.32 9.70 -16.50
CA TYR A 247 -20.68 8.75 -17.54
C TYR A 247 -21.19 9.50 -18.76
N TYR A 248 -20.54 9.28 -19.89
CA TYR A 248 -21.02 9.72 -21.20
C TYR A 248 -21.61 8.52 -21.94
N PHE A 249 -22.76 8.72 -22.57
CA PHE A 249 -23.45 7.72 -23.35
C PHE A 249 -23.52 8.25 -24.78
N ARG A 250 -22.67 7.73 -25.67
CA ARG A 250 -22.61 8.18 -27.06
C ARG A 250 -23.31 7.15 -27.96
N PRO A 251 -24.35 7.54 -28.71
CA PRO A 251 -24.95 6.64 -29.69
C PRO A 251 -23.95 6.32 -30.81
N GLU A 252 -23.93 5.06 -31.22
CA GLU A 252 -23.18 4.57 -32.37
C GLU A 252 -24.10 3.65 -33.20
N LYS A 253 -23.79 3.39 -34.48
CA LYS A 253 -24.74 2.85 -35.47
C LYS A 253 -25.69 1.75 -34.96
N ASN A 254 -25.18 0.80 -34.18
CA ASN A 254 -25.95 -0.33 -33.63
C ASN A 254 -25.82 -0.45 -32.10
N GLY A 255 -25.52 0.63 -31.36
CA GLY A 255 -25.33 0.54 -29.92
C GLY A 255 -24.90 1.84 -29.27
N THR A 256 -24.25 1.72 -28.12
CA THR A 256 -23.79 2.85 -27.32
C THR A 256 -22.37 2.62 -26.88
N VAL A 257 -21.52 3.63 -27.04
CA VAL A 257 -20.25 3.70 -26.34
C VAL A 257 -20.48 4.42 -25.02
N ILE A 258 -20.33 3.67 -23.93
CA ILE A 258 -20.29 4.25 -22.60
C ILE A 258 -18.85 4.61 -22.25
N THR A 259 -18.62 5.85 -21.84
CA THR A 259 -17.32 6.31 -21.32
C THR A 259 -17.49 6.72 -19.87
N ARG A 260 -16.78 6.04 -18.97
CA ARG A 260 -16.67 6.42 -17.56
C ARG A 260 -15.37 7.20 -17.35
N VAL A 261 -15.49 8.42 -16.87
CA VAL A 261 -14.39 9.24 -16.38
C VAL A 261 -14.46 9.27 -14.86
N THR A 262 -13.34 9.04 -14.19
CA THR A 262 -13.23 9.11 -12.74
C THR A 262 -12.09 10.04 -12.39
N THR A 263 -12.40 11.04 -11.57
CA THR A 263 -11.41 11.97 -11.02
C THR A 263 -11.16 11.61 -9.57
N TYR A 264 -9.89 11.51 -9.20
CA TYR A 264 -9.48 11.20 -7.85
C TYR A 264 -8.19 11.94 -7.52
N PHE A 265 -7.91 12.06 -6.23
CA PHE A 265 -6.64 12.49 -5.72
C PHE A 265 -5.85 11.28 -5.26
N SER A 266 -4.60 11.18 -5.69
CA SER A 266 -3.65 10.16 -5.20
C SER A 266 -2.40 10.83 -4.69
N SER A 267 -1.74 10.20 -3.73
CA SER A 267 -0.48 10.67 -3.17
C SER A 267 0.61 9.61 -3.22
#